data_AF-A0A0E3P2B7-F1
#
_entry.id   AF-A0A0E3P2B7-F1
#
_cell.length_a   1.000
_cell.length_b   1.000
_cell.length_c   1.000
_cell.angle_alpha   90.00
_cell.angle_beta   90.00
_cell.angle_gamma   90.00
#
_symmetry.space_group_name_H-M   'P 1'
#
loop_
_entity.id
_entity.type
_entity.pdbx_description
1 polymer ?
#
loop_
_entity_poly.entity_id
_entity_poly.type
_entity_poly.pdbx_seq_one_letter_code
_entity_poly.pdbx_strand_id
1 'polypeptide(L)'
;MDELIKSNEKILLDIVIDVKYLKGKRGKKGRENLGFVVFGVKWSPRKVSTVYRRRFAIESSYRMRNLVKPKTSSKNASIRYFYGTFMHSHLFFERI
;
A
#
# COMPACT_ATOMS: atom_id res chain seq x y z
N MET A 1 12.42 23.66 30.94
CA MET A 1 13.04 22.73 29.97
C MET A 1 12.91 21.31 30.52
N ASP A 2 11.70 20.90 30.90
CA ASP A 2 11.44 19.60 31.55
C ASP A 2 10.26 18.87 30.88
N GLU A 3 10.13 19.00 29.57
CA GLU A 3 9.13 18.30 28.74
C GLU A 3 9.77 17.71 27.47
N LEU A 4 11.01 17.22 27.57
CA LEU A 4 11.56 16.31 26.54
C LEU A 4 11.01 14.90 26.79
N ILE A 5 9.82 14.70 26.23
CA ILE A 5 9.00 13.49 26.25
C ILE A 5 9.82 12.24 25.89
N LYS A 6 10.16 11.48 26.93
CA LYS A 6 10.20 10.01 27.05
C LYS A 6 10.06 9.21 25.73
N SER A 7 11.12 9.08 24.94
CA SER A 7 11.13 8.33 23.67
C SER A 7 11.60 6.87 23.81
N ASN A 8 11.19 6.18 24.88
CA ASN A 8 11.50 4.76 25.08
C ASN A 8 10.22 3.93 25.30
N GLU A 9 9.19 4.19 24.48
CA GLU A 9 8.06 3.27 24.38
C GLU A 9 8.42 2.12 23.45
N LYS A 10 8.56 0.92 24.05
CA LYS A 10 8.78 -0.32 23.31
C LYS A 10 7.49 -0.68 22.57
N ILE A 11 7.49 -0.55 21.25
CA ILE A 11 6.39 -1.04 20.41
C ILE A 11 6.58 -2.54 20.22
N LEU A 12 5.67 -3.33 20.79
CA LEU A 12 5.62 -4.77 20.58
C LEU A 12 4.91 -5.07 19.25
N LEU A 13 5.61 -5.73 18.35
CA LEU A 13 5.11 -6.10 17.02
C LEU A 13 5.08 -7.62 16.91
N ASP A 14 3.99 -8.15 16.38
CA ASP A 14 3.85 -9.58 16.10
C ASP A 14 4.25 -9.86 14.65
N ILE A 15 5.06 -10.90 14.44
CA ILE A 15 5.40 -11.38 13.10
C ILE A 15 4.55 -12.61 12.79
N VAL A 16 3.82 -12.54 11.69
CA VAL A 16 2.92 -13.59 11.23
C VAL A 16 3.41 -14.13 9.89
N ILE A 17 3.67 -15.42 9.80
CA ILE A 17 4.18 -16.07 8.59
C ILE A 17 3.10 -16.99 8.00
N ASP A 18 2.71 -16.72 6.75
CA ASP A 18 1.80 -17.57 5.97
C ASP A 18 2.60 -18.33 4.90
N VAL A 19 2.67 -19.65 5.04
CA VAL A 19 3.38 -20.54 4.11
C VAL A 19 2.36 -21.19 3.19
N LYS A 20 2.53 -20.98 1.87
CA LYS A 20 1.67 -21.55 0.83
C LYS A 20 2.45 -22.51 -0.05
N TYR A 21 1.95 -23.73 -0.18
CA TYR A 21 2.51 -24.65 -1.16
C TYR A 21 1.99 -24.33 -2.55
N LEU A 22 2.90 -24.06 -3.50
CA LEU A 22 2.55 -23.56 -4.83
C LEU A 22 1.91 -24.63 -5.71
N LYS A 23 2.09 -25.93 -5.43
CA LYS A 23 1.47 -27.07 -6.15
C LYS A 23 1.51 -26.95 -7.69
N GLY A 24 2.56 -26.36 -8.26
CA GLY A 24 2.66 -26.14 -9.71
C GLY A 24 1.78 -25.01 -10.27
N LYS A 25 1.05 -24.27 -9.42
CA LYS A 25 0.28 -23.10 -9.85
C LYS A 25 1.22 -22.05 -10.46
N ARG A 26 0.78 -21.45 -11.58
CA ARG A 26 1.57 -20.48 -12.37
C ARG A 26 2.93 -21.02 -12.84
N GLY A 27 3.03 -22.33 -13.06
CA GLY A 27 4.26 -23.00 -13.50
C GLY A 27 5.37 -23.08 -12.43
N LYS A 28 5.10 -22.66 -11.19
CA LYS A 28 6.10 -22.65 -10.12
C LYS A 28 5.91 -23.84 -9.18
N LYS A 29 6.98 -24.62 -8.97
CA LYS A 29 7.06 -25.69 -7.97
C LYS A 29 7.78 -25.14 -6.74
N GLY A 30 7.27 -25.41 -5.53
CA GLY A 30 7.90 -24.96 -4.28
C GLY A 30 6.93 -24.38 -3.25
N ARG A 31 7.48 -23.64 -2.29
CA ARG A 31 6.77 -22.97 -1.18
C ARG A 31 6.89 -21.46 -1.35
N GLU A 32 5.79 -20.75 -1.14
CA GLU A 32 5.74 -19.29 -1.04
C GLU A 32 5.61 -18.92 0.43
N ASN A 33 6.60 -18.23 0.98
CA ASN A 33 6.62 -17.78 2.37
C ASN A 33 6.32 -16.28 2.41
N LEU A 34 5.20 -15.90 3.01
CA LEU A 34 4.79 -14.50 3.14
C LEU A 34 4.86 -14.09 4.62
N GLY A 35 5.78 -13.20 4.96
CA GLY A 35 5.90 -12.61 6.30
C GLY A 35 5.14 -11.29 6.39
N PHE A 36 4.38 -11.11 7.47
CA PHE A 36 3.63 -9.90 7.76
C PHE A 36 3.95 -9.42 9.17
N VAL A 37 4.11 -8.11 9.34
CA VAL A 37 4.21 -7.47 10.64
C VAL A 37 2.81 -6.95 11.01
N VAL A 38 2.35 -7.32 12.20
CA VAL A 38 1.00 -7.02 12.70
C VAL A 38 1.12 -6.42 14.10
N PHE A 39 0.29 -5.42 14.39
CA PHE A 39 0.26 -4.76 15.69
C PHE A 39 -1.14 -4.86 16.29
N GLY A 40 -1.26 -5.45 17.48
CA GLY A 40 -2.52 -5.48 18.24
C GLY A 40 -3.62 -6.35 17.64
N VAL A 41 -3.29 -7.29 16.75
CA VAL A 41 -4.30 -8.13 16.07
C VAL A 41 -3.94 -9.61 16.12
N LYS A 42 -4.77 -10.41 16.81
CA LYS A 42 -4.67 -11.87 16.88
C LYS A 42 -5.46 -12.55 15.76
N TRP A 43 -5.00 -12.43 14.52
CA TRP A 43 -5.62 -13.11 13.37
C TRP A 43 -4.80 -14.33 12.92
N SER A 44 -5.46 -15.28 12.27
CA SER A 44 -4.76 -16.40 11.63
C SER A 44 -3.89 -15.90 10.46
N PRO A 45 -2.74 -16.54 10.18
CA PRO A 45 -1.84 -16.11 9.10
C PRO A 45 -2.51 -15.98 7.73
N ARG A 46 -3.43 -16.91 7.44
CA ARG A 46 -4.22 -16.91 6.21
C ARG A 46 -5.11 -15.66 6.09
N LYS A 47 -5.74 -15.24 7.20
CA LYS A 47 -6.58 -14.05 7.26
C LYS A 47 -5.75 -12.78 7.08
N VAL A 48 -4.61 -12.70 7.76
CA VAL A 48 -3.64 -11.58 7.57
C VAL A 48 -3.25 -11.46 6.11
N SER A 49 -2.84 -12.56 5.46
CA SER A 49 -2.44 -12.54 4.04
C SER A 49 -3.57 -12.09 3.10
N THR A 50 -4.82 -12.44 3.42
CA THR A 50 -5.99 -12.11 2.61
C THR A 50 -6.35 -10.63 2.75
N VAL A 51 -6.33 -10.12 3.97
CA VAL A 51 -6.56 -8.70 4.25
C VAL A 51 -5.43 -7.85 3.65
N TYR A 52 -4.18 -8.29 3.79
CA TYR A 52 -3.03 -7.60 3.21
C TYR A 52 -3.09 -7.55 1.68
N ARG A 53 -3.57 -8.61 1.02
CA ARG A 53 -3.75 -8.63 -0.45
C ARG A 53 -4.66 -7.51 -0.94
N ARG A 54 -5.67 -7.11 -0.15
CA ARG A 54 -6.56 -5.97 -0.50
C ARG A 54 -5.82 -4.63 -0.44
N ARG A 55 -4.83 -4.48 0.44
CA ARG A 55 -3.99 -3.26 0.52
C ARG A 55 -3.09 -3.07 -0.71
N PHE A 56 -2.67 -4.15 -1.36
CA PHE A 56 -1.87 -4.05 -2.60
C PHE A 56 -2.56 -3.26 -3.72
N ALA A 57 -3.90 -3.36 -3.83
CA ALA A 57 -4.66 -2.59 -4.82
C ALA A 57 -4.57 -1.08 -4.58
N ILE A 58 -4.46 -0.65 -3.32
CA ILE A 58 -4.31 0.74 -2.94
C ILE A 58 -2.90 1.22 -3.30
N GLU A 59 -1.87 0.44 -2.96
CA GLU A 59 -0.47 0.74 -3.29
C GLU A 59 -0.22 0.81 -4.80
N SER A 60 -0.80 -0.12 -5.57
CA SER A 60 -0.72 -0.10 -7.03
C SER A 60 -1.45 1.10 -7.62
N SER A 61 -2.58 1.50 -7.03
CA SER A 61 -3.28 2.74 -7.41
C SER A 61 -2.44 3.98 -7.12
N TYR A 62 -1.72 4.03 -6.00
CA TYR A 62 -0.76 5.10 -5.71
C TYR A 62 0.41 5.12 -6.71
N ARG A 63 0.96 3.96 -7.07
CA ARG A 63 2.01 3.86 -8.10
C ARG A 63 1.52 4.40 -9.44
N MET A 64 0.34 3.97 -9.87
CA MET A 64 -0.25 4.43 -11.13
C MET A 64 -0.50 5.94 -11.12
N ARG A 65 -1.06 6.48 -10.02
CA ARG A 65 -1.24 7.92 -9.84
C ARG A 65 0.08 8.68 -9.98
N ASN A 66 1.16 8.20 -9.36
CA ASN A 66 2.47 8.85 -9.44
C ASN A 66 3.10 8.79 -10.83
N LEU A 67 2.80 7.75 -11.62
CA LEU A 67 3.25 7.63 -13.02
C LEU A 67 2.49 8.58 -13.95
N VAL A 68 1.17 8.65 -13.81
CA VAL A 68 0.31 9.47 -14.69
C VAL A 68 0.21 10.93 -14.25
N LYS A 69 0.73 11.29 -13.06
CA LYS A 69 0.70 12.67 -12.57
C LYS A 69 1.46 13.59 -13.53
N PRO A 70 0.82 14.61 -14.12
CA PRO A 70 1.49 15.52 -15.03
C PRO A 70 2.58 16.30 -14.27
N LYS A 71 3.83 16.16 -14.73
CA LYS A 71 4.97 16.92 -14.21
C LYS A 71 5.11 18.22 -14.99
N THR A 72 4.33 19.23 -14.62
CA THR A 72 4.35 20.53 -15.28
C THR A 72 5.42 21.44 -14.65
N SER A 73 6.32 22.02 -15.44
CA SER A 73 7.30 23.03 -14.98
C SER A 73 6.84 24.48 -15.19
N SER A 74 5.60 24.68 -15.66
CA SER A 74 5.05 26.02 -15.92
C SER A 74 5.03 26.87 -14.65
N LYS A 75 5.51 28.12 -14.73
CA LYS A 75 5.49 29.10 -13.63
C LYS A 75 4.06 29.41 -13.17
N ASN A 76 3.08 29.39 -14.07
CA ASN A 76 1.71 29.77 -13.79
C ASN A 76 0.97 28.67 -12.99
N ALA A 77 0.52 29.02 -11.77
CA ALA A 77 -0.18 28.10 -10.88
C ALA A 77 -1.52 27.62 -11.46
N SER A 78 -2.28 28.47 -12.14
CA SER A 78 -3.60 28.15 -12.71
C SER A 78 -3.52 27.01 -13.73
N ILE A 79 -2.46 26.97 -14.53
CA ILE A 79 -2.22 25.92 -15.52
C ILE A 79 -1.94 24.57 -14.81
N ARG A 80 -1.15 24.59 -13.72
CA ARG A 80 -0.85 23.36 -12.96
C ARG A 80 -2.09 22.79 -12.29
N TYR A 81 -2.91 23.66 -11.71
CA TYR A 81 -4.18 23.25 -11.10
C TYR A 81 -5.18 22.75 -12.14
N PHE A 82 -5.25 23.35 -13.32
CA PHE A 82 -6.09 22.87 -14.42
C PHE A 82 -5.75 21.42 -14.79
N TYR A 83 -4.48 21.12 -15.10
CA TYR A 83 -4.08 19.75 -15.45
C TYR A 83 -4.24 18.74 -14.30
N GLY A 84 -3.99 19.16 -13.06
CA GLY A 84 -4.20 18.30 -11.89
C GLY A 84 -5.68 17.96 -11.66
N THR A 85 -6.57 18.95 -11.81
CA THR A 85 -8.01 18.79 -11.54
C THR A 85 -8.71 18.06 -12.68
N PHE A 86 -8.36 18.36 -13.93
CA PHE A 86 -8.95 17.74 -15.12
C PHE A 86 -8.64 16.23 -15.20
N MET A 87 -7.41 15.83 -14.81
CA MET A 87 -7.04 14.41 -14.72
C MET A 87 -7.66 13.70 -13.52
N HIS A 88 -7.91 14.42 -12.41
CA HIS A 88 -8.58 13.85 -11.25
C HIS A 88 -10.06 13.53 -11.54
N SER A 89 -10.75 14.34 -12.36
CA SER A 89 -12.14 14.09 -12.76
C SER A 89 -12.32 12.93 -13.74
N HIS A 90 -11.36 12.67 -14.63
CA HIS A 90 -11.48 11.61 -15.64
C HIS A 90 -11.27 10.20 -15.05
N LEU A 91 -10.46 10.06 -13.99
CA LEU A 91 -10.21 8.78 -13.31
C LEU A 91 -11.35 8.32 -12.39
N PHE A 92 -12.37 9.16 -12.15
CA PHE A 92 -13.52 8.81 -11.31
C PHE A 92 -14.76 8.41 -12.14
N PHE A 93 -14.80 8.70 -13.44
CA PHE A 93 -15.98 8.47 -14.29
C PHE A 93 -15.96 7.13 -15.04
N GLU A 94 -14.80 6.48 -15.22
CA GLU A 94 -14.72 5.18 -15.91
C GLU A 94 -14.82 3.95 -14.98
N ARG A 95 -15.31 4.12 -13.74
CA ARG A 95 -15.35 3.03 -12.75
C ARG A 95 -16.61 2.97 -11.88
N ILE A 96 -17.74 3.35 -12.43
CA ILE A 96 -19.11 3.00 -11.99
C ILE A 96 -19.79 2.33 -13.19
#